data_AF-A0A8R7TJC1-F1
#
_entry.id   AF-A0A8R7TJC1-F1
#
_cell.length_a   1.000
_cell.length_b   1.000
_cell.length_c   1.000
_cell.angle_alpha   90.00
_cell.angle_beta   90.00
_cell.angle_gamma   90.00
#
_symmetry.space_group_name_H-M   'P 1'
#
loop_
_entity.id
_entity.type
_entity.pdbx_description
1 polymer ?
#
loop_
_entity_poly.entity_id
_entity_poly.type
_entity_poly.pdbx_seq_one_letter_code
_entity_poly.pdbx_strand_id
1 'polypeptide(L)'
;MVLEGGSIHVDGEGTCITTEECLLNPNRNPHMTKLEIENELKDFLGVTKIIWIPLGLHGDEDTNGHVDNLCCFIKPGVILLSWTDDENDPQYEISVKALSALTQAVDAKGRQIEVVKIHVPGPLYITKEEGEGVLATGHAVPRVPGKRLAASYVNFYPANGGIIAPAFGDKKRDEEAREVLQKAFPDHEVVMVEGAREIVLGGGNIHCITQQQPVRPS
;
A
#
# COMPACT_ATOMS: atom_id res chain seq x y z
N MET A 1 -20.57 1.77 -7.27
CA MET A 1 -19.41 0.87 -7.15
C MET A 1 -18.93 0.87 -5.70
N VAL A 2 -18.71 -0.30 -5.10
CA VAL A 2 -17.99 -0.44 -3.81
C VAL A 2 -16.52 -0.16 -4.08
N LEU A 3 -15.91 0.74 -3.32
CA LEU A 3 -14.50 1.11 -3.45
C LEU A 3 -13.99 1.68 -2.13
N GLU A 4 -12.74 1.39 -1.78
CA GLU A 4 -12.06 1.93 -0.61
C GLU A 4 -10.89 2.83 -1.05
N GLY A 5 -10.64 3.93 -0.34
CA GLY A 5 -9.57 4.88 -0.72
C GLY A 5 -8.18 4.22 -0.80
N GLY A 6 -7.88 3.28 0.09
CA GLY A 6 -6.60 2.55 0.10
C GLY A 6 -6.42 1.54 -1.04
N SER A 7 -7.49 1.19 -1.78
CA SER A 7 -7.40 0.25 -2.89
C SER A 7 -6.89 0.90 -4.19
N ILE A 8 -6.74 2.22 -4.24
CA ILE A 8 -6.28 3.00 -5.40
C ILE A 8 -5.19 4.00 -5.01
N HIS A 9 -4.34 4.39 -5.96
CA HIS A 9 -3.44 5.52 -5.80
C HIS A 9 -3.31 6.28 -7.12
N VAL A 10 -3.27 7.62 -7.08
CA VAL A 10 -3.21 8.47 -8.28
C VAL A 10 -1.94 9.32 -8.31
N ASP A 11 -1.49 9.70 -9.51
CA ASP A 11 -0.33 10.58 -9.72
C ASP A 11 -0.69 12.08 -9.86
N GLY A 12 -1.98 12.39 -9.94
CA GLY A 12 -2.47 13.75 -10.20
C GLY A 12 -2.32 14.23 -11.65
N GLU A 13 -1.81 13.38 -12.56
CA GLU A 13 -1.57 13.67 -13.98
C GLU A 13 -2.29 12.70 -14.93
N GLY A 14 -3.23 11.92 -14.40
CA GLY A 14 -4.15 11.10 -15.17
C GLY A 14 -3.87 9.60 -15.08
N THR A 15 -2.98 9.16 -14.19
CA THR A 15 -2.68 7.74 -13.96
C THR A 15 -3.19 7.31 -12.59
N CYS A 16 -3.87 6.18 -12.54
CA CYS A 16 -4.22 5.46 -11.32
C CYS A 16 -3.53 4.10 -11.31
N ILE A 17 -3.07 3.66 -10.14
CA ILE A 17 -2.61 2.30 -9.87
C ILE A 17 -3.56 1.64 -8.88
N THR A 18 -3.81 0.34 -9.07
CA THR A 18 -4.72 -0.46 -8.25
C THR A 18 -4.32 -1.93 -8.31
N THR A 19 -4.87 -2.78 -7.44
CA THR A 19 -4.71 -4.23 -7.50
C THR A 19 -5.92 -4.93 -8.12
N GLU A 20 -5.68 -6.00 -8.88
CA GLU A 20 -6.72 -6.90 -9.36
C GLU A 20 -7.32 -7.71 -8.20
N GLU A 21 -6.47 -8.17 -7.27
CA GLU A 21 -6.86 -8.94 -6.08
C GLU A 21 -7.98 -8.28 -5.27
N CYS A 22 -7.95 -6.96 -5.14
CA CYS A 22 -8.97 -6.20 -4.41
C CYS A 22 -10.19 -5.89 -5.29
N LEU A 23 -10.00 -5.14 -6.37
CA LEU A 23 -11.13 -4.55 -7.10
C LEU A 23 -11.93 -5.59 -7.90
N LEU A 24 -11.29 -6.69 -8.32
CA LEU A 24 -11.95 -7.79 -9.03
C LEU A 24 -12.39 -8.91 -8.08
N ASN A 25 -12.24 -8.72 -6.77
CA ASN A 25 -12.69 -9.68 -5.80
C ASN A 25 -14.22 -9.84 -5.87
N PRO A 26 -14.77 -11.06 -5.86
CA PRO A 26 -16.22 -11.29 -5.83
C PRO A 26 -16.93 -10.65 -4.63
N ASN A 27 -16.21 -10.32 -3.56
CA ASN A 27 -16.78 -9.65 -2.39
C ASN A 27 -16.91 -8.11 -2.54
N ARG A 28 -16.39 -7.52 -3.64
CA ARG A 28 -16.55 -6.10 -3.97
C ARG A 28 -17.69 -5.90 -4.95
N ASN A 29 -17.38 -5.93 -6.25
CA ASN A 29 -18.33 -5.64 -7.32
C ASN A 29 -18.52 -6.85 -8.25
N PRO A 30 -19.10 -7.98 -7.77
CA PRO A 30 -19.18 -9.23 -8.54
C PRO A 30 -20.02 -9.13 -9.83
N HIS A 31 -20.78 -8.06 -9.98
CA HIS A 31 -21.63 -7.78 -11.14
C HIS A 31 -20.96 -6.86 -12.17
N MET A 32 -19.73 -6.40 -11.91
CA MET A 32 -18.98 -5.52 -12.80
C MET A 32 -17.79 -6.25 -13.40
N THR A 33 -17.55 -6.04 -14.68
CA THR A 33 -16.34 -6.43 -15.38
C THR A 33 -15.19 -5.50 -15.05
N LYS A 34 -13.96 -5.96 -15.29
CA LYS A 34 -12.75 -5.14 -15.16
C LYS A 34 -12.84 -3.82 -15.97
N LEU A 35 -13.42 -3.87 -17.18
CA LEU A 35 -13.57 -2.68 -18.03
C LEU A 35 -14.59 -1.68 -17.44
N GLU A 36 -15.69 -2.15 -16.86
CA GLU A 36 -16.67 -1.28 -16.21
C GLU A 36 -16.07 -0.61 -14.97
N ILE A 37 -15.32 -1.35 -14.14
CA ILE A 37 -14.59 -0.78 -13.01
C ILE A 37 -13.57 0.26 -13.49
N GLU A 38 -12.81 -0.06 -14.53
CA GLU A 38 -11.84 0.86 -15.12
C GLU A 38 -12.48 2.17 -15.62
N ASN A 39 -13.67 2.10 -16.24
CA ASN A 39 -14.39 3.29 -16.68
C ASN A 39 -14.88 4.14 -15.50
N GLU A 40 -15.44 3.53 -14.46
CA GLU A 40 -15.85 4.25 -13.24
C GLU A 40 -14.65 4.96 -12.58
N LEU A 41 -13.50 4.30 -12.50
CA LEU A 41 -12.27 4.93 -11.98
C LEU A 41 -11.84 6.12 -12.83
N LYS A 42 -11.87 6.00 -14.16
CA LYS A 42 -11.54 7.11 -15.06
C LYS A 42 -12.48 8.30 -14.89
N ASP A 43 -13.78 8.03 -14.85
CA ASP A 43 -14.82 9.06 -14.78
C ASP A 43 -14.78 9.82 -13.44
N PHE A 44 -14.65 9.11 -12.32
CA PHE A 44 -14.71 9.72 -10.99
C PHE A 44 -13.36 10.28 -10.49
N LEU A 45 -12.23 9.70 -10.89
CA LEU A 45 -10.90 10.17 -10.48
C LEU A 45 -10.29 11.16 -11.49
N GLY A 46 -10.90 11.33 -12.67
CA GLY A 46 -10.36 12.19 -13.73
C GLY A 46 -9.07 11.64 -14.35
N VAL A 47 -8.89 10.32 -14.33
CA VAL A 47 -7.72 9.63 -14.90
C VAL A 47 -8.02 9.10 -16.29
N THR A 48 -6.99 8.90 -17.11
CA THR A 48 -7.12 8.31 -18.46
C THR A 48 -6.44 6.94 -18.55
N LYS A 49 -5.61 6.58 -17.57
CA LYS A 49 -4.91 5.31 -17.54
C LYS A 49 -4.98 4.64 -16.17
N ILE A 50 -5.26 3.34 -16.18
CA ILE A 50 -5.19 2.48 -15.00
C ILE A 50 -4.05 1.48 -15.19
N ILE A 51 -3.17 1.36 -14.21
CA ILE A 51 -2.15 0.31 -14.12
C ILE A 51 -2.64 -0.72 -13.11
N TRP A 52 -2.88 -1.94 -13.59
CA TRP A 52 -3.40 -3.05 -12.80
C TRP A 52 -2.26 -3.94 -12.30
N ILE A 53 -2.07 -4.00 -10.99
CA ILE A 53 -1.13 -4.90 -10.34
C ILE A 53 -1.85 -6.20 -9.96
N PRO A 54 -1.31 -7.40 -10.25
CA PRO A 54 -2.07 -8.63 -10.03
C PRO A 54 -2.48 -8.89 -8.57
N LEU A 55 -1.57 -8.64 -7.63
CA LEU A 55 -1.73 -8.98 -6.20
C LEU A 55 -1.26 -7.81 -5.33
N GLY A 56 -1.81 -7.71 -4.11
CA GLY A 56 -1.37 -6.82 -3.04
C GLY A 56 -0.32 -7.46 -2.13
N LEU A 57 -0.04 -6.84 -0.98
CA LEU A 57 0.94 -7.34 0.00
C LEU A 57 0.50 -8.70 0.57
N HIS A 58 1.45 -9.64 0.72
CA HIS A 58 1.17 -10.93 1.35
C HIS A 58 0.66 -10.76 2.80
N GLY A 59 -0.43 -11.44 3.13
CA GLY A 59 -1.05 -11.41 4.46
C GLY A 59 -2.10 -10.30 4.63
N ASP A 60 -2.32 -9.46 3.61
CA ASP A 60 -3.34 -8.41 3.61
C ASP A 60 -4.73 -8.95 3.20
N GLU A 61 -5.15 -10.00 3.88
CA GLU A 61 -6.40 -10.72 3.61
C GLU A 61 -7.64 -9.90 3.98
N ASP A 62 -7.52 -9.05 5.00
CA ASP A 62 -8.62 -8.23 5.53
C ASP A 62 -9.09 -7.22 4.48
N THR A 63 -8.17 -6.71 3.65
CA THR A 63 -8.47 -5.76 2.57
C THR A 63 -8.50 -6.40 1.18
N ASN A 64 -8.06 -7.65 1.05
CA ASN A 64 -7.82 -8.35 -0.22
C ASN A 64 -6.73 -7.67 -1.07
N GLY A 65 -5.63 -7.29 -0.41
CA GLY A 65 -4.46 -6.77 -1.09
C GLY A 65 -4.64 -5.35 -1.61
N HIS A 66 -4.97 -4.39 -0.74
CA HIS A 66 -4.98 -2.98 -1.09
C HIS A 66 -3.63 -2.52 -1.67
N VAL A 67 -3.69 -1.56 -2.60
CA VAL A 67 -2.49 -1.04 -3.27
C VAL A 67 -1.65 -0.18 -2.33
N ASP A 68 -2.28 0.55 -1.40
CA ASP A 68 -1.61 1.44 -0.45
C ASP A 68 -0.65 0.73 0.54
N ASN A 69 -0.74 -0.59 0.65
CA ASN A 69 0.17 -1.41 1.43
C ASN A 69 1.25 -2.08 0.57
N LEU A 70 1.11 -2.05 -0.76
CA LEU A 70 2.06 -2.61 -1.72
C LEU A 70 2.89 -1.53 -2.42
N CYS A 71 2.27 -0.54 -3.06
CA CYS A 71 2.98 0.50 -3.80
C CYS A 71 2.22 1.84 -3.85
N CYS A 72 2.95 2.93 -4.01
CA CYS A 72 2.39 4.28 -4.08
C CYS A 72 3.18 5.15 -5.06
N PHE A 73 2.56 6.21 -5.59
CA PHE A 73 3.31 7.21 -6.34
C PHE A 73 4.15 8.08 -5.39
N ILE A 74 5.43 8.26 -5.71
CA ILE A 74 6.29 9.27 -5.07
C ILE A 74 6.08 10.61 -5.79
N LYS A 75 6.04 10.56 -7.11
CA LYS A 75 5.78 11.66 -8.05
C LYS A 75 5.34 11.07 -9.39
N PRO A 76 4.83 11.86 -10.34
CA PRO A 76 4.45 11.35 -11.66
C PRO A 76 5.57 10.55 -12.32
N GLY A 77 5.26 9.31 -12.71
CA GLY A 77 6.21 8.36 -13.32
C GLY A 77 7.14 7.61 -12.37
N VAL A 78 7.10 7.86 -11.05
CA VAL A 78 7.97 7.18 -10.07
C VAL A 78 7.16 6.59 -8.93
N ILE A 79 7.33 5.28 -8.71
CA ILE A 79 6.55 4.49 -7.73
C ILE A 79 7.47 3.89 -6.67
N LEU A 80 7.06 3.97 -5.40
CA LEU A 80 7.65 3.21 -4.31
C LEU A 80 6.98 1.83 -4.24
N LEU A 81 7.75 0.76 -4.13
CA LEU A 81 7.25 -0.63 -4.08
C LEU A 81 7.80 -1.36 -2.86
N SER A 82 6.89 -1.97 -2.09
CA SER A 82 7.21 -2.90 -1.00
C SER A 82 7.99 -4.09 -1.56
N TRP A 83 9.13 -4.40 -0.94
CA TRP A 83 10.10 -5.32 -1.49
C TRP A 83 10.73 -6.23 -0.44
N THR A 84 11.13 -7.44 -0.85
CA THR A 84 12.04 -8.31 -0.10
C THR A 84 13.02 -8.93 -1.09
N ASP A 85 14.24 -9.21 -0.63
CA ASP A 85 15.24 -9.97 -1.39
C ASP A 85 15.25 -11.45 -0.99
N ASP A 86 14.49 -11.83 0.04
CA ASP A 86 14.38 -13.23 0.46
C ASP A 86 13.42 -13.98 -0.46
N GLU A 87 13.98 -14.75 -1.38
CA GLU A 87 13.22 -15.54 -2.35
C GLU A 87 12.35 -16.64 -1.71
N ASN A 88 12.58 -16.96 -0.44
CA ASN A 88 11.75 -17.92 0.30
C ASN A 88 10.55 -17.26 0.99
N ASP A 89 10.51 -15.93 1.04
CA ASP A 89 9.36 -15.20 1.56
C ASP A 89 8.26 -15.16 0.49
N PRO A 90 7.00 -15.51 0.81
CA PRO A 90 5.90 -15.44 -0.16
C PRO A 90 5.66 -14.03 -0.75
N GLN A 91 6.13 -12.97 -0.08
CA GLN A 91 6.10 -11.61 -0.61
C GLN A 91 7.03 -11.43 -1.84
N TYR A 92 8.08 -12.24 -1.99
CA TYR A 92 9.05 -12.08 -3.08
C TYR A 92 8.39 -12.21 -4.45
N GLU A 93 7.64 -13.29 -4.68
CA GLU A 93 6.98 -13.53 -5.97
C GLU A 93 5.97 -12.43 -6.31
N ILE A 94 5.21 -11.95 -5.31
CA ILE A 94 4.29 -10.83 -5.44
C ILE A 94 5.04 -9.56 -5.86
N SER A 95 6.14 -9.23 -5.16
CA SER A 95 6.94 -8.03 -5.42
C SER A 95 7.57 -8.08 -6.82
N VAL A 96 8.05 -9.25 -7.26
CA VAL A 96 8.59 -9.46 -8.61
C VAL A 96 7.51 -9.26 -9.68
N LYS A 97 6.30 -9.81 -9.47
CA LYS A 97 5.17 -9.61 -10.40
C LYS A 97 4.74 -8.16 -10.47
N ALA A 98 4.66 -7.47 -9.32
CA ALA A 98 4.36 -6.05 -9.25
C ALA A 98 5.44 -5.22 -9.97
N LEU A 99 6.72 -5.48 -9.72
CA LEU A 99 7.83 -4.82 -10.41
C LEU A 99 7.75 -5.02 -11.92
N SER A 100 7.46 -6.23 -12.39
CA SER A 100 7.29 -6.53 -13.82
C SER A 100 6.12 -5.74 -14.42
N ALA A 101 4.95 -5.76 -13.79
CA ALA A 101 3.77 -5.02 -14.24
C ALA A 101 4.03 -3.51 -14.31
N LEU A 102 4.70 -2.95 -13.29
CA LEU A 102 5.06 -1.54 -13.22
C LEU A 102 6.07 -1.16 -14.31
N THR A 103 7.17 -1.88 -14.43
CA THR A 103 8.26 -1.57 -15.38
C THR A 103 7.92 -1.88 -16.84
N GLN A 104 6.84 -2.63 -17.12
CA GLN A 104 6.31 -2.81 -18.47
C GLN A 104 5.22 -1.79 -18.82
N ALA A 105 4.68 -1.09 -17.81
CA ALA A 105 3.70 -0.04 -18.02
C ALA A 105 4.35 1.28 -18.42
N VAL A 106 3.58 2.10 -19.12
CA VAL A 106 3.83 3.55 -19.22
C VAL A 106 2.67 4.25 -18.55
N ASP A 107 2.86 5.47 -18.08
CA ASP A 107 1.78 6.23 -17.44
C ASP A 107 0.86 6.93 -18.48
N ALA A 108 -0.09 7.74 -18.01
CA ALA A 108 -1.03 8.46 -18.86
C ALA A 108 -0.37 9.51 -19.79
N LYS A 109 0.86 9.93 -19.47
CA LYS A 109 1.66 10.87 -20.26
C LYS A 109 2.71 10.15 -21.12
N GLY A 110 2.71 8.82 -21.13
CA GLY A 110 3.66 8.00 -21.89
C GLY A 110 5.04 7.89 -21.27
N ARG A 111 5.21 8.26 -19.98
CA ARG A 111 6.47 8.08 -19.26
C ARG A 111 6.63 6.62 -18.86
N GLN A 112 7.84 6.11 -18.96
CA GLN A 112 8.21 4.82 -18.38
C GLN A 112 8.16 4.91 -16.86
N ILE A 113 7.58 3.91 -16.20
CA ILE A 113 7.56 3.88 -14.73
C ILE A 113 8.94 3.53 -14.19
N GLU A 114 9.48 4.40 -13.35
CA GLU A 114 10.61 4.14 -12.47
C GLU A 114 10.10 3.55 -11.15
N VAL A 115 10.78 2.52 -10.65
CA VAL A 115 10.40 1.87 -9.38
C VAL A 115 11.53 1.99 -8.37
N VAL A 116 11.23 2.62 -7.24
CA VAL A 116 12.08 2.65 -6.04
C VAL A 116 11.60 1.54 -5.11
N LYS A 117 12.51 0.67 -4.70
CA LYS A 117 12.19 -0.43 -3.77
C LYS A 117 12.36 0.03 -2.33
N ILE A 118 11.43 -0.34 -1.47
CA ILE A 118 11.55 -0.19 -0.01
C ILE A 118 11.38 -1.55 0.64
N HIS A 119 12.36 -1.96 1.44
CA HIS A 119 12.28 -3.25 2.09
C HIS A 119 11.17 -3.28 3.13
N VAL A 120 10.34 -4.33 3.12
CA VAL A 120 9.47 -4.63 4.25
C VAL A 120 10.30 -4.85 5.54
N PRO A 121 9.72 -4.67 6.75
CA PRO A 121 10.35 -5.17 7.97
C PRO A 121 10.58 -6.68 7.88
N GLY A 122 11.26 -7.30 8.84
CA GLY A 122 11.21 -8.77 8.95
C GLY A 122 9.75 -9.27 8.91
N PRO A 123 9.46 -10.53 8.55
CA PRO A 123 8.12 -11.04 8.76
C PRO A 123 7.75 -10.87 10.24
N LEU A 124 6.76 -10.03 10.51
CA LEU A 124 6.28 -9.77 11.85
C LEU A 124 5.09 -10.68 12.12
N TYR A 125 5.01 -11.23 13.32
CA TYR A 125 3.93 -12.12 13.72
C TYR A 125 3.27 -11.59 14.99
N ILE A 126 1.96 -11.85 15.12
CA ILE A 126 1.21 -11.57 16.34
C ILE A 126 1.78 -12.42 17.47
N THR A 127 2.20 -11.80 18.57
CA THR A 127 2.64 -12.50 19.78
C THR A 127 1.46 -13.07 20.55
N LYS A 128 1.73 -13.94 21.52
CA LYS A 128 0.68 -14.48 22.40
C LYS A 128 -0.06 -13.37 23.15
N GLU A 129 0.68 -12.43 23.73
CA GLU A 129 0.12 -11.31 24.51
C GLU A 129 -0.76 -10.40 23.65
N GLU A 130 -0.29 -10.03 22.46
CA GLU A 130 -1.06 -9.19 21.52
C GLU A 130 -2.35 -9.87 21.06
N GLY A 131 -2.32 -11.17 20.78
CA GLY A 131 -3.51 -11.91 20.35
C GLY A 131 -4.53 -12.16 21.47
N GLU A 132 -4.06 -12.47 22.68
CA GLU A 132 -4.93 -12.71 23.85
C GLU A 132 -5.58 -11.42 24.38
N GLY A 133 -4.99 -10.26 24.10
CA GLY A 133 -5.56 -8.95 24.44
C GLY A 133 -6.81 -8.55 23.63
N VAL A 134 -7.14 -9.28 22.55
CA VAL A 134 -8.26 -8.95 21.66
C VAL A 134 -9.40 -9.96 21.82
N LEU A 135 -10.54 -9.48 22.32
CA LEU A 135 -11.75 -10.29 22.40
C LEU A 135 -12.42 -10.39 21.02
N ALA A 136 -12.37 -11.58 20.41
CA ALA A 136 -13.14 -11.85 19.20
C ALA A 136 -14.63 -12.02 19.57
N THR A 137 -15.48 -11.12 19.07
CA THR A 137 -16.94 -11.16 19.29
C THR A 137 -17.70 -11.14 17.97
N GLY A 138 -18.77 -11.95 17.87
CA GLY A 138 -19.64 -11.96 16.70
C GLY A 138 -18.92 -12.41 15.43
N HIS A 139 -18.94 -11.57 14.40
CA HIS A 139 -18.36 -11.85 13.08
C HIS A 139 -17.00 -11.15 12.85
N ALA A 140 -16.37 -10.60 13.89
CA ALA A 140 -15.05 -9.97 13.77
C ALA A 140 -13.96 -10.99 13.41
N VAL A 141 -12.96 -10.57 12.63
CA VAL A 141 -11.80 -11.40 12.30
C VAL A 141 -10.92 -11.55 13.55
N PRO A 142 -10.64 -12.78 14.02
CA PRO A 142 -9.84 -12.98 15.23
C PRO A 142 -8.36 -12.65 14.99
N ARG A 143 -7.72 -12.04 16.00
CA ARG A 143 -6.27 -11.75 16.00
C ARG A 143 -5.52 -12.91 16.68
N VAL A 144 -5.17 -13.91 15.88
CA VAL A 144 -4.59 -15.18 16.36
C VAL A 144 -3.06 -15.06 16.51
N PRO A 145 -2.47 -15.45 17.65
CA PRO A 145 -1.02 -15.54 17.80
C PRO A 145 -0.36 -16.38 16.70
N GLY A 146 0.77 -15.91 16.17
CA GLY A 146 1.48 -16.52 15.06
C GLY A 146 0.96 -16.15 13.68
N LYS A 147 -0.16 -15.41 13.55
CA LYS A 147 -0.56 -14.83 12.26
C LYS A 147 0.47 -13.78 11.83
N ARG A 148 0.88 -13.80 10.55
CA ARG A 148 1.76 -12.79 9.96
C ARG A 148 1.03 -11.45 9.85
N LEU A 149 1.72 -10.36 10.17
CA LEU A 149 1.23 -9.00 10.03
C LEU A 149 1.49 -8.48 8.61
N ALA A 150 0.51 -7.78 8.04
CA ALA A 150 0.60 -7.09 6.75
C ALA A 150 1.36 -5.76 6.89
N ALA A 151 2.62 -5.83 7.32
CA ALA A 151 3.44 -4.67 7.62
C ALA A 151 4.25 -4.22 6.40
N SER A 152 4.06 -2.97 5.97
CA SER A 152 4.88 -2.31 4.96
C SER A 152 5.12 -0.85 5.32
N TYR A 153 6.31 -0.33 4.97
CA TYR A 153 6.63 1.10 5.08
C TYR A 153 5.98 1.95 4.00
N VAL A 154 5.42 1.34 2.95
CA VAL A 154 4.65 2.06 1.90
C VAL A 154 3.37 2.68 2.46
N ASN A 155 2.83 2.15 3.56
CA ASN A 155 1.60 2.63 4.19
C ASN A 155 1.83 3.90 5.05
N PHE A 156 2.56 4.87 4.51
CA PHE A 156 2.85 6.18 5.09
C PHE A 156 1.86 7.25 4.60
N TYR A 157 1.80 8.39 5.28
CA TYR A 157 0.98 9.53 4.86
C TYR A 157 1.85 10.73 4.44
N PRO A 158 1.75 11.21 3.19
CA PRO A 158 2.38 12.46 2.77
C PRO A 158 1.55 13.67 3.24
N ALA A 159 2.08 14.41 4.21
CA ALA A 159 1.56 15.69 4.67
C ALA A 159 2.26 16.85 3.95
N ASN A 160 1.73 18.07 4.10
CA ASN A 160 2.41 19.27 3.58
C ASN A 160 3.79 19.43 4.25
N GLY A 161 4.86 19.19 3.50
CA GLY A 161 6.24 19.31 3.97
C GLY A 161 6.74 18.15 4.84
N GLY A 162 5.97 17.08 5.03
CA GLY A 162 6.38 15.95 5.86
C GLY A 162 5.88 14.59 5.36
N ILE A 163 6.61 13.54 5.68
CA ILE A 163 6.24 12.14 5.43
C ILE A 163 6.07 11.47 6.78
N ILE A 164 4.84 11.09 7.13
CA ILE A 164 4.52 10.40 8.39
C ILE A 164 4.56 8.89 8.12
N ALA A 165 5.65 8.25 8.50
CA ALA A 165 5.96 6.87 8.12
C ALA A 165 5.97 5.93 9.33
N PRO A 166 5.63 4.64 9.16
CA PRO A 166 5.56 3.72 10.28
C PRO A 166 6.94 3.25 10.72
N ALA A 167 7.17 3.12 12.04
CA ALA A 167 8.27 2.34 12.59
C ALA A 167 7.73 1.13 13.36
N PHE A 168 8.23 -0.06 13.04
CA PHE A 168 7.70 -1.32 13.53
C PHE A 168 8.49 -1.92 14.69
N GLY A 169 9.62 -1.30 15.06
CA GLY A 169 10.55 -1.82 16.07
C GLY A 169 11.63 -2.73 15.49
N ASP A 170 11.65 -2.93 14.18
CA ASP A 170 12.77 -3.52 13.45
C ASP A 170 13.79 -2.41 13.15
N LYS A 171 14.65 -2.10 14.13
CA LYS A 171 15.56 -0.94 14.07
C LYS A 171 16.36 -0.84 12.77
N LYS A 172 16.75 -1.98 12.19
CA LYS A 172 17.50 -1.99 10.93
C LYS A 172 16.60 -1.56 9.78
N ARG A 173 15.44 -2.21 9.62
CA ARG A 173 14.53 -1.91 8.52
C ARG A 173 13.84 -0.56 8.68
N ASP A 174 13.56 -0.14 9.91
CA ASP A 174 13.00 1.19 10.22
C ASP A 174 13.96 2.30 9.74
N GLU A 175 15.26 2.16 10.02
CA GLU A 175 16.26 3.14 9.59
C GLU A 175 16.50 3.11 8.07
N GLU A 176 16.57 1.91 7.46
CA GLU A 176 16.66 1.77 6.00
C GLU A 176 15.45 2.40 5.29
N ALA A 177 14.24 2.18 5.82
CA ALA A 177 13.02 2.79 5.31
C ALA A 177 13.05 4.32 5.42
N ARG A 178 13.48 4.86 6.56
CA ARG A 178 13.66 6.30 6.76
C ARG A 178 14.59 6.89 5.72
N GLU A 179 15.73 6.25 5.45
CA GLU A 179 16.69 6.72 4.43
C GLU A 179 16.10 6.69 3.01
N VAL A 180 15.39 5.63 2.64
CA VAL A 180 14.75 5.51 1.32
C VAL A 180 13.69 6.59 1.14
N LEU A 181 12.83 6.78 2.14
CA LEU A 181 11.80 7.82 2.13
C LEU A 181 12.42 9.22 2.06
N GLN A 182 13.49 9.48 2.81
CA GLN A 182 14.15 10.80 2.78
C GLN A 182 14.78 11.08 1.42
N LYS A 183 15.32 10.07 0.74
CA LYS A 183 15.84 10.19 -0.63
C LYS A 183 14.72 10.38 -1.65
N ALA A 184 13.58 9.71 -1.45
CA ALA A 184 12.42 9.83 -2.33
C ALA A 184 11.72 11.20 -2.20
N PHE A 185 11.72 11.79 -1.00
CA PHE A 185 11.10 13.07 -0.68
C PHE A 185 12.12 14.04 -0.07
N PRO A 186 13.09 14.55 -0.86
CA PRO A 186 14.21 15.34 -0.34
C PRO A 186 13.79 16.67 0.32
N ASP A 187 12.65 17.23 -0.09
CA ASP A 187 12.12 18.49 0.44
C ASP A 187 11.12 18.29 1.59
N HIS A 188 10.96 17.05 2.09
CA HIS A 188 10.06 16.73 3.20
C HIS A 188 10.84 16.25 4.42
N GLU A 189 10.32 16.55 5.60
CA GLU A 189 10.76 15.94 6.85
C GLU A 189 10.16 14.53 6.98
N VAL A 190 11.01 13.50 7.08
CA VAL A 190 10.54 12.13 7.34
C VAL A 190 10.42 11.90 8.84
N VAL A 191 9.19 11.72 9.32
CA VAL A 191 8.85 11.43 10.72
C VAL A 191 8.47 9.96 10.85
N MET A 192 9.35 9.19 11.48
CA MET A 192 9.09 7.79 11.80
C MET A 192 8.28 7.68 13.09
N VAL A 193 7.06 7.15 13.01
CA VAL A 193 6.14 7.01 14.15
C VAL A 193 6.42 5.67 14.85
N GLU A 194 7.07 5.75 16.01
CA GLU A 194 7.23 4.60 16.90
C GLU A 194 5.87 4.07 17.37
N GLY A 195 5.75 2.75 17.50
CA GLY A 195 4.50 2.10 17.92
C GLY A 195 3.49 1.88 16.80
N ALA A 196 3.86 2.11 15.52
CA ALA A 196 3.01 1.79 14.37
C ALA A 196 2.64 0.28 14.31
N ARG A 197 3.40 -0.57 15.00
CA ARG A 197 3.05 -1.97 15.25
C ARG A 197 1.64 -2.15 15.84
N GLU A 198 1.21 -1.25 16.72
CA GLU A 198 -0.12 -1.32 17.34
C GLU A 198 -1.25 -1.13 16.33
N ILE A 199 -1.02 -0.33 15.28
CA ILE A 199 -2.00 -0.10 14.21
C ILE A 199 -2.08 -1.32 13.29
N VAL A 200 -0.93 -1.92 12.92
CA VAL A 200 -0.91 -3.09 12.02
C VAL A 200 -1.47 -4.35 12.66
N LEU A 201 -1.46 -4.47 14.00
CA LEU A 201 -2.24 -5.49 14.71
C LEU A 201 -3.74 -5.38 14.41
N GLY A 202 -4.23 -4.17 14.14
CA GLY A 202 -5.60 -3.88 13.72
C GLY A 202 -5.91 -4.13 12.24
N GLY A 203 -4.89 -4.35 11.39
CA GLY A 203 -5.04 -4.67 9.96
C GLY A 203 -4.74 -3.52 8.98
N GLY A 204 -4.07 -2.44 9.41
CA GLY A 204 -3.67 -1.34 8.53
C GLY A 204 -2.52 -0.52 9.11
N ASN A 205 -2.22 0.65 8.56
CA ASN A 205 -1.23 1.55 9.15
C ASN A 205 -1.61 3.03 8.97
N ILE A 206 -0.64 3.93 9.10
CA ILE A 206 -0.82 5.39 9.07
C ILE A 206 -1.66 5.84 7.86
N HIS A 207 -1.36 5.35 6.64
CA HIS A 207 -2.16 5.69 5.46
C HIS A 207 -3.63 5.29 5.65
N CYS A 208 -3.89 4.07 6.11
CA CYS A 208 -5.25 3.53 6.28
C CYS A 208 -6.12 4.31 7.29
N ILE A 209 -5.52 5.05 8.23
CA ILE A 209 -6.24 5.82 9.26
C ILE A 209 -6.29 7.32 8.95
N THR A 210 -5.87 7.73 7.76
CA THR A 210 -5.84 9.13 7.33
C THR A 210 -6.61 9.34 6.03
N GLN A 211 -7.05 10.58 5.81
CA GLN A 211 -7.66 11.00 4.54
C GLN A 211 -7.36 12.48 4.32
N GLN A 212 -6.60 12.80 3.28
CA GLN A 212 -6.23 14.16 2.95
C GLN A 212 -7.43 14.95 2.40
N GLN A 213 -7.48 16.23 2.75
CA GLN A 213 -8.36 17.20 2.11
C GLN A 213 -7.48 18.17 1.29
N PRO A 214 -7.45 18.05 -0.05
CA PRO A 214 -6.66 18.95 -0.89
C PRO A 214 -7.09 20.41 -0.72
N VAL A 215 -6.11 21.32 -0.74
CA VAL A 215 -6.43 22.75 -0.86
C VAL A 215 -7.05 23.01 -2.22
N ARG A 216 -8.01 23.95 -2.28
CA ARG A 216 -8.61 24.36 -3.55
C ARG A 216 -7.52 25.01 -4.42
N PRO A 217 -7.40 24.63 -5.71
CA PRO A 217 -6.53 25.35 -6.64
C PRO A 217 -6.93 26.83 -6.70
N SER A 218 -5.96 27.73 -6.56
CA SER A 218 -6.14 29.18 -6.70
C SER A 218 -6.41 29.57 -8.14
#